data_AF-A0A1A8MP66-F1
#
_entry.id   AF-A0A1A8MP66-F1
#
_cell.length_a   1.000
_cell.length_b   1.000
_cell.length_c   1.000
_cell.angle_alpha   90.00
_cell.angle_beta   90.00
_cell.angle_gamma   90.00
#
_symmetry.space_group_name_H-M   'P 1'
#
loop_
_entity.id
_entity.type
_entity.pdbx_description
1 polymer ?
#
loop_
_entity_poly.entity_id
_entity_poly.type
_entity_poly.pdbx_seq_one_letter_code
_entity_poly.pdbx_strand_id
1 'polypeptide(L)' 'YDLVGKYETLEEDANYVLGLVDVGDSLRFPSYAKSTRTTDAMTAQFFSNISSQQQVQLYQLYRMDFLMFNYSKPSQLRLD' A
#
# COMPACT_ATOMS: atom_id res chain seq x y z
N TYR A 1 13.90 11.95 -6.59
CA TYR A 1 13.37 11.60 -5.26
C TYR A 1 14.47 10.84 -4.54
N ASP A 2 14.79 11.24 -3.32
CA ASP A 2 15.85 10.59 -2.52
C ASP A 2 15.31 9.41 -1.69
N LEU A 3 13.98 9.35 -1.48
CA LEU A 3 13.27 8.21 -0.88
C LEU A 3 11.82 8.14 -1.42
N VAL A 4 11.32 6.93 -1.63
CA VAL A 4 9.89 6.64 -1.88
C VAL A 4 9.48 5.54 -0.90
N GLY A 5 8.74 5.91 0.15
CA GLY A 5 8.24 4.98 1.16
C GLY A 5 6.89 4.38 0.80
N LYS A 6 6.56 3.25 1.42
CA LYS A 6 5.26 2.57 1.26
C LYS A 6 4.44 2.73 2.54
N TYR A 7 3.12 2.86 2.40
CA TYR A 7 2.27 2.96 3.58
C TYR A 7 2.30 1.67 4.41
N GLU A 8 2.49 0.53 3.75
CA GLU A 8 2.61 -0.78 4.40
C GLU A 8 3.87 -0.90 5.27
N THR A 9 4.94 -0.17 4.95
CA THR A 9 6.22 -0.16 5.68
C THR A 9 6.47 1.20 6.34
N LEU A 10 5.43 2.03 6.52
CA LEU A 10 5.58 3.43 6.91
C LEU A 10 6.35 3.61 8.23
N GLU A 11 6.14 2.74 9.20
CA GLU A 11 6.86 2.77 10.48
C GLU A 11 8.34 2.42 10.30
N GLU A 12 8.65 1.40 9.51
CA GLU A 12 10.03 0.98 9.20
C GLU A 12 10.76 2.06 8.40
N ASP A 13 10.11 2.61 7.37
CA ASP A 13 10.63 3.69 6.52
C ASP A 13 10.89 4.95 7.34
N ALA A 14 9.96 5.32 8.23
CA ALA A 14 10.13 6.48 9.11
C ALA A 14 11.30 6.27 10.10
N ASN A 15 11.40 5.09 10.71
CA ASN A 15 12.52 4.78 11.61
C ASN A 15 13.87 4.80 10.88
N TYR A 16 13.92 4.31 9.63
CA TYR A 16 15.12 4.38 8.80
C TYR A 16 15.54 5.83 8.52
N VAL A 17 14.59 6.70 8.15
CA VAL A 17 14.87 8.14 7.93
C VAL A 17 15.34 8.82 9.21
N LEU A 18 14.69 8.55 10.34
CA LEU A 18 15.05 9.13 11.64
C LEU A 18 16.46 8.71 12.09
N GLY A 19 16.88 7.48 11.77
CA GLY A 19 18.25 7.03 11.98
C GLY A 19 19.26 7.71 11.06
N LEU A 20 18.90 7.98 9.80
CA LEU A 20 19.78 8.69 8.85
C LEU A 20 20.06 10.14 9.25
N VAL A 21 19.11 10.81 9.90
CA VAL A 21 19.26 12.20 10.34
C VAL A 21 19.78 12.33 11.79
N ASP A 22 20.16 11.22 12.43
CA ASP A 22 20.72 11.17 13.80
C ASP A 22 19.80 11.76 14.90
N VAL A 23 18.49 11.74 14.67
CA VAL A 23 17.48 12.22 15.64
C VAL A 23 16.61 11.10 16.24
N GLY A 24 16.92 9.83 15.90
CA GLY A 24 16.14 8.66 16.31
C GLY A 24 15.96 8.51 17.82
N ASP A 25 16.88 9.06 18.63
CA ASP A 25 16.81 9.01 20.10
C ASP A 25 15.90 10.10 20.70
N SER A 26 15.65 11.20 19.98
CA SER A 26 14.85 12.34 20.46
C SER A 26 13.46 12.40 19.82
N LEU A 27 13.28 11.80 18.65
CA LEU A 27 12.03 11.85 17.89
C LEU A 27 11.68 10.43 17.44
N ARG A 28 10.50 9.96 17.85
CA ARG A 28 9.98 8.64 17.47
C ARG A 28 8.75 8.80 16.60
N PHE A 29 8.66 7.98 15.56
CA PHE A 29 7.47 7.92 14.74
C PHE A 29 6.26 7.46 15.58
N PRO A 30 5.10 8.13 15.50
CA PRO A 30 3.93 7.75 16.28
C PRO A 30 3.45 6.35 15.87
N SER A 31 3.34 5.43 16.84
CA SER A 31 2.72 4.14 16.61
C SER A 31 1.22 4.34 16.36
N TYR A 32 0.78 4.33 15.11
CA TYR A 32 -0.63 4.46 14.77
C TYR A 32 -1.41 3.27 15.33
N ALA A 33 -2.30 3.51 16.31
CA ALA A 33 -3.14 2.49 16.95
C ALA A 33 -4.23 1.89 16.02
N LYS A 34 -4.35 2.39 14.79
CA LYS A 34 -5.29 1.89 13.79
C LYS A 34 -4.57 1.80 12.47
N SER A 35 -4.18 0.59 12.11
CA SER A 35 -3.75 0.26 10.76
C SER A 35 -4.92 0.58 9.82
N THR A 36 -4.88 1.73 9.14
CA THR A 36 -5.71 2.04 7.95
C THR A 36 -5.28 1.19 6.74
N ARG A 37 -4.41 0.21 6.97
CA ARG A 37 -4.00 -0.78 5.99
C ARG A 37 -5.23 -1.58 5.59
N THR A 38 -5.60 -1.45 4.32
CA THR A 38 -6.60 -2.31 3.72
C THR A 38 -6.04 -3.74 3.75
N THR A 39 -6.66 -4.61 4.53
CA THR A 39 -6.27 -6.02 4.59
C THR A 39 -6.81 -6.75 3.37
N ASP A 40 -6.23 -7.91 3.04
CA ASP A 40 -6.72 -8.75 1.94
C ASP A 40 -8.22 -9.10 2.07
N ALA A 41 -8.72 -9.24 3.30
CA ALA A 41 -10.13 -9.47 3.58
C ALA A 41 -11.00 -8.24 3.28
N MET A 42 -10.54 -7.04 3.61
CA MET A 42 -11.22 -5.79 3.26
C MET A 42 -11.20 -5.57 1.74
N THR A 43 -10.05 -5.83 1.10
CA THR A 43 -9.89 -5.78 -0.36
C THR A 43 -10.90 -6.72 -1.03
N ALA A 44 -11.01 -7.97 -0.57
CA ALA A 44 -11.99 -8.93 -1.07
C ALA A 44 -13.44 -8.43 -0.90
N GLN A 45 -13.79 -7.87 0.26
CA GLN A 45 -15.12 -7.28 0.48
C GLN A 45 -15.40 -6.10 -0.45
N PHE A 46 -14.45 -5.18 -0.62
CA PHE A 46 -14.64 -4.04 -1.51
C PHE A 46 -14.81 -4.47 -2.97
N PHE A 47 -14.01 -5.43 -3.44
CA PHE A 47 -14.15 -5.96 -4.79
C PHE A 47 -15.39 -6.83 -5.00
N SER A 48 -15.92 -7.46 -3.94
CA SER A 48 -17.15 -8.27 -4.03
C SER A 48 -18.38 -7.45 -4.45
N ASN A 49 -18.38 -6.14 -4.17
CA ASN A 49 -19.45 -5.22 -4.55
C ASN A 49 -19.34 -4.73 -6.02
N ILE A 50 -18.31 -5.16 -6.75
CA ILE A 50 -17.98 -4.68 -8.10
C ILE A 50 -18.05 -5.87 -9.07
N SER A 51 -18.66 -5.68 -10.23
CA SER A 51 -18.76 -6.75 -11.24
C SER A 51 -17.39 -7.12 -11.81
N SER A 52 -17.21 -8.36 -12.28
CA SER A 52 -15.93 -8.82 -12.85
C SER A 52 -15.47 -7.95 -14.03
N GLN A 53 -16.39 -7.48 -14.87
CA GLN A 53 -16.07 -6.57 -15.97
C GLN A 53 -15.48 -5.25 -15.48
N GLN A 54 -16.05 -4.67 -14.42
CA GLN A 54 -15.54 -3.44 -13.82
C GLN A 54 -14.19 -3.66 -13.13
N GLN A 55 -13.98 -4.83 -12.52
CA GLN A 55 -12.68 -5.20 -11.94
C GLN A 55 -11.58 -5.25 -13.02
N VAL A 56 -11.86 -5.85 -14.18
CA VAL A 56 -10.92 -5.90 -15.31
C VAL A 56 -10.63 -4.49 -15.85
N GLN A 57 -11.66 -3.66 -16.03
CA GLN A 57 -11.49 -2.29 -16.50
C GLN A 57 -10.68 -1.42 -15.53
N LEU A 58 -10.95 -1.52 -14.22
CA LEU A 58 -10.18 -0.83 -13.19
C LEU A 58 -8.73 -1.30 -13.17
N TYR A 59 -8.51 -2.61 -13.26
CA TYR A 59 -7.15 -3.14 -13.31
C TYR A 59 -6.39 -2.63 -14.55
N GLN A 60 -7.02 -2.59 -15.72
CA GLN A 60 -6.41 -2.03 -16.93
C GLN A 60 -6.09 -0.55 -16.79
N LEU A 61 -6.99 0.22 -16.17
CA LEU A 61 -6.81 1.65 -15.94
C LEU A 61 -5.60 1.94 -15.02
N TYR A 62 -5.47 1.20 -13.92
CA TYR A 62 -4.40 1.40 -12.92
C TYR A 62 -3.16 0.53 -13.15
N ARG A 63 -3.10 -0.26 -14.22
CA ARG A 63 -2.00 -1.20 -14.49
C ARG A 63 -0.62 -0.53 -14.44
N MET A 64 -0.53 0.69 -14.96
CA MET A 64 0.73 1.43 -14.98
C MET A 64 1.18 1.84 -13.58
N ASP A 65 0.25 2.17 -12.68
CA ASP A 65 0.56 2.50 -11.29
C ASP A 65 1.09 1.26 -10.55
N PHE A 66 0.45 0.10 -10.74
CA PHE A 66 0.96 -1.16 -10.18
C PHE A 66 2.40 -1.45 -10.58
N LEU A 67 2.74 -1.20 -11.85
CA LEU A 67 4.12 -1.37 -12.35
C LEU A 67 5.07 -0.31 -11.78
N MET A 68 4.66 0.95 -11.74
CA MET A 68 5.49 2.07 -11.28
C MET A 68 5.85 1.95 -9.79
N PHE A 69 4.92 1.45 -8.98
CA PHE A 69 5.09 1.30 -7.54
C PHE A 69 5.49 -0.14 -7.12
N ASN A 70 5.73 -1.01 -8.09
CA ASN A 70 6.12 -2.41 -7.90
C ASN A 70 5.15 -3.16 -6.96
N TYR A 71 3.85 -3.01 -7.23
CA TYR A 71 2.79 -3.79 -6.58
C TYR A 71 2.38 -4.97 -7.45
N SER A 72 2.20 -6.12 -6.81
CA SER A 72 1.67 -7.31 -7.45
C SER A 72 0.19 -7.16 -7.77
N LYS A 73 -0.29 -7.90 -8.78
CA LYS A 73 -1.72 -8.04 -9.03
C LYS A 73 -2.44 -8.55 -7.77
N PRO A 74 -3.56 -7.92 -7.36
CA PRO A 74 -4.42 -8.47 -6.32
C PRO A 74 -4.95 -9.85 -6.74
N SER A 75 -4.78 -10.86 -5.89
CA SER A 75 -5.27 -12.22 -6.12
C SER A 75 -6.80 -12.31 -6.08
N GLN A 76 -7.46 -11.30 -5.51
CA GLN A 76 -8.91 -11.17 -5.39
C GLN A 76 -9.58 -10.70 -6.68
N LEU A 77 -8.83 -10.18 -7.66
CA LEU A 77 -9.38 -9.77 -8.95
C LEU A 77 -9.70 -11.00 -9.79
N ARG A 78 -10.98 -11.17 -10.12
CA ARG A 78 -11.42 -12.21 -11.08
C ARG A 78 -11.25 -11.68 -12.49
N LEU A 79 -10.05 -11.87 -13.03
CA LEU A 79 -9.74 -11.67 -14.45
C LEU A 79 -10.00 -12.98 -15.22
N ASP A 80 -11.27 -13.36 -15.36
CA ASP A 80 -11.69 -14.44 -16.26
C ASP A 80 -11.86 -13.90 -17.70
#